data_AF-A0A6A6TDF7-F1
#
_entry.id   AF-A0A6A6TDF7-F1
#
_cell.length_a   1.000
_cell.length_b   1.000
_cell.length_c   1.000
_cell.angle_alpha   90.00
_cell.angle_beta   90.00
_cell.angle_gamma   90.00
#
_symmetry.space_group_name_H-M   'P 1'
#
loop_
_entity.id
_entity.type
_entity.pdbx_description
1 polymer ?
#
loop_
_entity_poly.entity_id
_entity_poly.type
_entity_poly.pdbx_seq_one_letter_code
_entity_poly.pdbx_strand_id
1 'polypeptide(L)'
;MGVQRSSSLLPLPIYMERIPSQLRILQHFLGRRLPYAPHALEDAVFVGLDAEWFERGSKDITELGFSILDSRNITTSLYSQEGIWGALQHMQVKHIRLRETAHMVNTKLCPGRPDKFAFGETRFVHMDEARNILQEAFIHPINEYGSGNRPVIFIGHAVDNDIEMMKQHFGIDLNDLGTIVATLDTQILAQEAHLCPNWKKMCLKDLLRVFGLCEKYLHTAGNDIAYTMIAALLTATFDMQEDASWLGDAMAGQTHVEYLKEEIAAQPQPSFGISTFCTRCDATDHFVPDCTLPVHCDKCAEATTRARHAHTHKTSKCGIVDKPQTPELPSPPVVIPCLYCLESTEERRWKKAHTHLTEACGFAMQMQMQQEAYAYGSAVYCPVLMDFQIPYGGLGYFNVLPIS
;
A
#
# COMPACT_ATOMS: atom_id res chain seq x y z
N MET A 1 29.31 25.75 -43.17
CA MET A 1 29.34 25.89 -41.71
C MET A 1 28.09 25.22 -41.16
N GLY A 2 28.23 24.01 -40.62
CA GLY A 2 27.11 23.27 -40.04
C GLY A 2 26.76 23.86 -38.68
N VAL A 3 25.51 24.29 -38.52
CA VAL A 3 24.97 24.71 -37.23
C VAL A 3 24.89 23.46 -36.34
N GLN A 4 25.85 23.30 -35.43
CA GLN A 4 25.67 22.41 -34.28
C GLN A 4 24.46 22.96 -33.51
N ARG A 5 23.29 22.32 -33.68
CA ARG A 5 22.18 22.51 -32.76
C ARG A 5 22.68 22.02 -31.40
N SER A 6 23.02 22.95 -30.52
CA SER A 6 23.19 22.69 -29.09
C SER A 6 21.86 22.09 -28.63
N SER A 7 21.78 20.76 -28.50
CA SER A 7 20.66 20.11 -27.83
C SER A 7 20.76 20.47 -26.35
N SER A 8 20.04 21.51 -25.92
CA SER A 8 19.88 21.79 -24.51
C SER A 8 19.30 20.53 -23.84
N LEU A 9 20.03 19.98 -22.87
CA LEU A 9 19.53 18.88 -22.05
C LEU A 9 18.17 19.31 -21.46
N LEU A 10 17.18 18.42 -21.52
CA LEU A 10 15.86 18.71 -20.94
C LEU A 10 16.00 18.86 -19.42
N PRO A 11 15.17 19.70 -18.78
CA PRO A 11 15.02 19.68 -17.33
C PRO A 11 14.69 18.26 -16.84
N LEU A 12 15.26 17.86 -15.69
CA LEU A 12 15.16 16.48 -15.20
C LEU A 12 13.72 15.94 -15.13
N PRO A 13 12.72 16.66 -14.58
CA PRO A 13 11.34 16.14 -14.56
C PRO A 13 10.80 15.82 -15.96
N ILE A 14 10.99 16.73 -16.92
CA ILE A 14 10.57 16.56 -18.32
C ILE A 14 11.32 15.42 -18.99
N TYR A 15 12.59 15.23 -18.64
CA TYR A 15 13.38 14.10 -19.13
C TYR A 15 12.82 12.78 -18.61
N MET A 16 12.52 12.67 -17.31
CA MET A 16 12.04 11.45 -16.68
C MET A 16 10.67 11.01 -17.22
N GLU A 17 9.76 11.95 -17.49
CA GLU A 17 8.46 11.68 -18.13
C GLU A 17 8.57 10.99 -19.49
N ARG A 18 9.72 11.11 -20.18
CA ARG A 18 9.95 10.50 -21.49
C ARG A 18 10.53 9.10 -21.42
N ILE A 19 10.88 8.60 -20.23
CA ILE A 19 11.45 7.27 -20.05
C ILE A 19 10.29 6.31 -19.75
N PRO A 20 9.90 5.43 -20.70
CA PRO A 20 8.68 4.64 -20.55
C PRO A 20 8.85 3.40 -19.66
N SER A 21 10.06 3.11 -19.18
CA SER A 21 10.40 1.90 -18.44
C SER A 21 11.09 2.22 -17.13
N GLN A 22 10.54 1.70 -16.04
CA GLN A 22 11.12 1.83 -14.70
C GLN A 22 12.44 1.05 -14.57
N LEU A 23 12.50 -0.11 -15.20
CA LEU A 23 13.69 -0.95 -15.28
C LEU A 23 14.84 -0.20 -15.97
N ARG A 24 14.57 0.51 -17.07
CA ARG A 24 15.58 1.32 -17.77
C ARG A 24 16.09 2.49 -16.92
N ILE A 25 15.26 3.07 -16.06
CA ILE A 25 15.69 4.07 -15.08
C ILE A 25 16.66 3.44 -14.08
N LEU A 26 16.33 2.28 -13.51
CA LEU A 26 17.20 1.63 -12.54
C LEU A 26 18.52 1.15 -13.16
N GLN A 27 18.45 0.58 -14.37
CA GLN A 27 19.62 0.11 -15.12
C GLN A 27 20.57 1.23 -15.55
N HIS A 28 20.13 2.49 -15.61
CA HIS A 28 21.01 3.64 -15.83
C HIS A 28 22.11 3.68 -14.78
N PHE A 29 21.74 3.53 -13.50
CA PHE A 29 22.66 3.54 -12.37
C PHE A 29 23.54 2.28 -12.31
N LEU A 30 23.10 1.19 -12.96
CA LEU A 30 23.85 -0.06 -13.11
C LEU A 30 24.77 -0.10 -14.33
N GLY A 31 24.99 1.05 -14.99
CA GLY A 31 25.94 1.20 -16.09
C GLY A 31 25.33 1.15 -17.49
N ARG A 32 24.07 0.72 -17.66
CA ARG A 32 23.34 0.85 -18.94
C ARG A 32 22.71 2.24 -19.06
N ARG A 33 23.56 3.25 -19.14
CA ARG A 33 23.21 4.68 -19.11
C ARG A 33 22.11 5.05 -20.12
N LEU A 34 21.06 5.69 -19.64
CA LEU A 34 20.08 6.37 -20.48
C LEU A 34 20.72 7.48 -21.35
N PRO A 35 20.34 7.59 -22.64
CA PRO A 35 20.92 8.58 -23.55
C PRO A 35 20.46 9.99 -23.17
N TYR A 36 21.39 10.95 -23.19
CA TYR A 36 21.14 12.37 -22.89
C TYR A 36 20.57 12.62 -21.47
N ALA A 37 20.82 11.71 -20.53
CA ALA A 37 20.41 11.90 -19.14
C ALA A 37 21.02 13.19 -18.56
N PRO A 38 20.23 14.06 -17.92
CA PRO A 38 20.75 15.22 -17.21
C PRO A 38 21.69 14.79 -16.08
N HIS A 39 22.81 15.50 -15.90
CA HIS A 39 23.80 15.18 -14.86
C HIS A 39 23.19 15.14 -13.44
N ALA A 40 22.12 15.90 -13.19
CA ALA A 40 21.41 15.87 -11.91
C ALA A 40 20.89 14.47 -11.55
N LEU A 41 20.56 13.62 -12.53
CA LEU A 41 20.11 12.25 -12.29
C LEU A 41 21.20 11.39 -11.63
N GLU A 42 22.46 11.63 -11.95
CA GLU A 42 23.60 10.85 -11.42
C GLU A 42 23.76 11.03 -9.90
N ASP A 43 23.32 12.16 -9.36
CA ASP A 43 23.38 12.49 -7.93
C ASP A 43 22.06 12.20 -7.19
N ALA A 44 21.21 11.34 -7.74
CA ALA A 44 19.95 10.97 -7.12
C ALA A 44 20.11 10.12 -5.84
N VAL A 45 19.07 10.11 -5.00
CA VAL A 45 18.97 9.24 -3.83
C VAL A 45 17.79 8.30 -4.00
N PHE A 46 18.04 7.01 -3.81
CA PHE A 46 16.98 6.02 -3.74
C PHE A 46 16.39 6.03 -2.35
N VAL A 47 15.07 6.21 -2.27
CA VAL A 47 14.33 6.22 -1.01
C VAL A 47 13.21 5.22 -1.14
N GLY A 48 13.16 4.26 -0.22
CA GLY A 48 12.05 3.35 -0.06
C GLY A 48 11.28 3.66 1.21
N LEU A 49 9.97 3.48 1.15
CA LEU A 49 9.04 3.58 2.27
C LEU A 49 8.09 2.38 2.23
N ASP A 50 7.87 1.76 3.38
CA ASP A 50 6.78 0.82 3.62
C ASP A 50 6.09 1.20 4.93
N ALA A 51 4.77 0.98 5.01
CA ALA A 51 4.00 1.24 6.21
C ALA A 51 3.10 0.07 6.56
N GLU A 52 3.15 -0.37 7.82
CA GLU A 52 2.19 -1.34 8.34
C GLU A 52 1.08 -0.61 9.08
N TRP A 53 -0.15 -1.07 8.90
CA TRP A 53 -1.34 -0.55 9.56
C TRP A 53 -2.12 -1.64 10.26
N PHE A 54 -2.92 -1.23 11.25
CA PHE A 54 -3.73 -2.17 11.99
C PHE A 54 -4.85 -2.77 11.12
N GLU A 55 -4.99 -4.10 11.15
CA GLU A 55 -5.94 -4.88 10.34
C GLU A 55 -7.41 -4.62 10.70
N ARG A 56 -7.69 -3.80 11.72
CA ARG A 56 -9.04 -3.53 12.26
C ARG A 56 -9.25 -2.02 12.43
N GLY A 57 -10.51 -1.61 12.43
CA GLY A 57 -10.89 -0.23 12.75
C GLY A 57 -10.44 0.76 11.68
N SER A 58 -9.85 1.88 12.11
CA SER A 58 -9.43 3.03 11.30
C SER A 58 -8.16 2.81 10.47
N LYS A 59 -7.59 1.60 10.46
CA LYS A 59 -6.30 1.31 9.81
C LYS A 59 -5.19 2.25 10.26
N ASP A 60 -5.11 2.48 11.57
CA ASP A 60 -4.06 3.33 12.13
C ASP A 60 -2.68 2.76 11.78
N ILE A 61 -1.77 3.62 11.34
CA ILE A 61 -0.38 3.26 11.08
C ILE A 61 0.26 2.78 12.38
N THR A 62 0.92 1.62 12.32
CA THR A 62 1.61 1.01 13.46
C THR A 62 3.13 1.05 13.31
N GLU A 63 3.62 0.92 12.08
CA GLU A 63 5.05 0.81 11.78
C GLU A 63 5.37 1.56 10.49
N LEU A 64 6.60 2.11 10.40
CA LEU A 64 7.17 2.68 9.19
C LEU A 64 8.55 2.07 8.95
N GLY A 65 8.82 1.67 7.72
CA GLY A 65 10.12 1.24 7.25
C GLY A 65 10.68 2.24 6.26
N PHE A 66 11.96 2.57 6.40
CA PHE A 66 12.68 3.35 5.39
C PHE A 66 13.91 2.59 4.91
N SER A 67 14.20 2.69 3.61
CA SER A 67 15.47 2.24 3.05
C SER A 67 16.05 3.34 2.16
N ILE A 68 17.21 3.88 2.52
CA ILE A 68 17.86 4.96 1.77
C ILE A 68 19.17 4.44 1.18
N LEU A 69 19.38 4.66 -0.12
CA LEU A 69 20.61 4.29 -0.81
C LEU A 69 21.06 5.41 -1.74
N ASP A 70 22.29 5.86 -1.55
CA ASP A 70 22.90 6.88 -2.39
C ASP A 70 23.33 6.29 -3.75
N SER A 71 22.92 6.88 -4.87
CA SER A 71 23.28 6.41 -6.22
C SER A 71 24.80 6.33 -6.46
N ARG A 72 25.56 7.16 -5.75
CA ARG A 72 27.03 7.23 -5.85
C ARG A 72 27.68 5.95 -5.32
N ASN A 73 27.07 5.33 -4.31
CA ASN A 73 27.51 4.04 -3.78
C ASN A 73 27.22 2.91 -4.78
N ILE A 74 26.08 2.97 -5.49
CA ILE A 74 25.80 2.02 -6.58
C ILE A 74 26.86 2.13 -7.67
N THR A 75 27.09 3.34 -8.19
CA THR A 75 28.04 3.57 -9.28
C THR A 75 29.46 3.14 -8.89
N THR A 76 29.88 3.40 -7.66
CA THR A 76 31.22 3.05 -7.17
C THR A 76 31.37 1.54 -7.00
N SER A 77 30.39 0.86 -6.40
CA SER A 77 30.46 -0.57 -6.10
C SER A 77 30.38 -1.47 -7.34
N LEU A 78 29.79 -1.01 -8.44
CA LEU A 78 29.79 -1.74 -9.72
C LEU A 78 31.20 -2.01 -10.27
N TYR A 79 32.18 -1.15 -9.96
CA TYR A 79 33.57 -1.34 -10.37
C TYR A 79 34.40 -2.13 -9.34
N SER A 80 33.78 -2.50 -8.21
CA SER A 80 34.40 -3.32 -7.17
C SER A 80 34.17 -4.81 -7.43
N GLN A 81 34.91 -5.66 -6.70
CA GLN A 81 34.69 -7.11 -6.74
C GLN A 81 33.36 -7.53 -6.11
N GLU A 82 32.76 -6.68 -5.27
CA GLU A 82 31.51 -6.97 -4.57
C GLU A 82 30.25 -6.63 -5.38
N GLY A 83 30.42 -5.89 -6.49
CA GLY A 83 29.35 -5.54 -7.42
C GLY A 83 28.12 -4.93 -6.73
N ILE A 84 26.95 -5.48 -7.03
CA ILE A 84 25.67 -4.97 -6.48
C ILE A 84 25.54 -5.19 -4.97
N TRP A 85 26.14 -6.27 -4.44
CA TRP A 85 26.12 -6.55 -3.01
C TRP A 85 26.92 -5.51 -2.22
N GLY A 86 28.04 -5.05 -2.76
CA GLY A 86 28.80 -3.93 -2.19
C GLY A 86 28.00 -2.61 -2.20
N ALA A 87 27.11 -2.40 -3.17
CA ALA A 87 26.22 -1.24 -3.15
C ALA A 87 25.17 -1.36 -2.04
N LEU A 88 24.57 -2.54 -1.90
CA LEU A 88 23.53 -2.83 -0.91
C LEU A 88 24.02 -2.70 0.54
N GLN A 89 25.32 -2.92 0.81
CA GLN A 89 25.92 -2.68 2.12
C GLN A 89 25.80 -1.22 2.59
N HIS A 90 25.70 -0.27 1.65
CA HIS A 90 25.55 1.15 1.95
C HIS A 90 24.09 1.60 2.13
N MET A 91 23.14 0.66 2.12
CA MET A 91 21.76 0.98 2.49
C MET A 91 21.70 1.43 3.95
N GLN A 92 20.91 2.47 4.20
CA GLN A 92 20.47 2.84 5.54
C GLN A 92 19.03 2.38 5.71
N VAL A 93 18.82 1.38 6.57
CA VAL A 93 17.49 0.83 6.84
C VAL A 93 17.04 1.27 8.22
N LYS A 94 15.84 1.85 8.31
CA LYS A 94 15.25 2.31 9.57
C LYS A 94 13.91 1.62 9.77
N HIS A 95 13.63 1.25 11.01
CA HIS A 95 12.34 0.72 11.41
C HIS A 95 11.78 1.51 12.60
N ILE A 96 10.59 2.05 12.42
CA ILE A 96 9.93 2.93 13.36
C ILE A 96 8.60 2.33 13.77
N ARG A 97 8.28 2.42 15.06
CA ARG A 97 6.95 2.11 15.59
C ARG A 97 6.37 3.33 16.29
N LEU A 98 5.13 3.69 15.98
CA LEU A 98 4.49 4.84 16.60
C LEU A 98 4.03 4.48 18.02
N ARG A 99 4.42 5.27 19.02
CA ARG A 99 4.13 4.98 20.44
C ARG A 99 2.64 4.86 20.72
N GLU A 100 1.85 5.67 20.04
CA GLU A 100 0.40 5.74 20.15
C GLU A 100 -0.27 4.42 19.74
N THR A 101 0.25 3.76 18.71
CA THR A 101 -0.38 2.61 18.05
C THR A 101 0.45 1.33 18.15
N ALA A 102 1.67 1.35 18.69
CA ALA A 102 2.55 0.18 18.80
C ALA A 102 1.99 -0.97 19.65
N HIS A 103 0.93 -0.74 20.42
CA HIS A 103 0.21 -1.81 21.12
C HIS A 103 -0.72 -2.61 20.20
N MET A 104 -1.04 -2.08 19.01
CA MET A 104 -1.84 -2.71 17.99
C MET A 104 -0.93 -3.62 17.14
N VAL A 105 -1.16 -4.93 17.21
CA VAL A 105 -0.38 -5.93 16.47
C VAL A 105 -1.34 -6.83 15.68
N ASN A 106 -1.09 -6.94 14.38
CA ASN A 106 -1.89 -7.77 13.48
C ASN A 106 -1.72 -9.26 13.80
N THR A 107 -2.82 -10.02 13.79
CA THR A 107 -2.83 -11.43 14.24
C THR A 107 -3.62 -12.36 13.33
N LYS A 108 -4.45 -11.84 12.43
CA LYS A 108 -5.38 -12.67 11.63
C LYS A 108 -5.09 -12.62 10.14
N LEU A 109 -5.07 -11.41 9.56
CA LEU A 109 -4.95 -11.23 8.11
C LEU A 109 -3.49 -11.29 7.68
N CYS A 110 -2.67 -10.43 8.29
CA CYS A 110 -1.22 -10.36 8.07
C CYS A 110 -0.54 -10.41 9.44
N PRO A 111 -0.28 -11.60 10.03
CA PRO A 111 0.34 -11.69 11.34
C PRO A 111 1.68 -10.95 11.39
N GLY A 112 1.72 -9.85 12.15
CA GLY A 112 2.89 -8.98 12.26
C GLY A 112 3.88 -9.50 13.28
N ARG A 113 5.18 -9.22 13.06
CA ARG A 113 6.25 -9.48 14.02
C ARG A 113 7.10 -8.22 14.24
N PRO A 114 6.50 -7.13 14.77
CA PRO A 114 7.20 -5.85 14.98
C PRO A 114 8.48 -5.94 15.83
N ASP A 115 8.61 -7.00 16.61
CA ASP A 115 9.77 -7.31 17.45
C ASP A 115 10.94 -7.94 16.68
N LYS A 116 10.80 -8.15 15.36
CA LYS A 116 11.75 -8.88 14.52
C LYS A 116 12.23 -8.05 13.33
N PHE A 117 12.76 -6.87 13.61
CA PHE A 117 13.53 -6.12 12.63
C PHE A 117 14.94 -6.72 12.48
N ALA A 118 15.35 -7.01 11.25
CA ALA A 118 16.56 -7.78 10.94
C ALA A 118 17.79 -6.91 10.60
N PHE A 119 17.58 -5.63 10.26
CA PHE A 119 18.63 -4.73 9.77
C PHE A 119 19.08 -3.69 10.80
N GLY A 120 18.73 -3.85 12.07
CA GLY A 120 19.11 -2.92 13.13
C GLY A 120 18.14 -2.92 14.30
N GLU A 121 18.00 -1.75 14.93
CA GLU A 121 17.13 -1.56 16.09
C GLU A 121 15.82 -0.85 15.72
N THR A 122 14.70 -1.36 16.22
CA THR A 122 13.41 -0.67 16.14
C THR A 122 13.40 0.57 17.04
N ARG A 123 13.04 1.73 16.49
CA ARG A 123 12.89 2.97 17.25
C ARG A 123 11.41 3.29 17.48
N PHE A 124 11.08 3.77 18.67
CA PHE A 124 9.75 4.23 19.03
C PHE A 124 9.72 5.76 19.03
N VAL A 125 8.76 6.32 18.30
CA VAL A 125 8.61 7.78 18.12
C VAL A 125 7.16 8.18 18.30
N HIS A 126 6.93 9.48 18.51
CA HIS A 126 5.59 10.06 18.39
C HIS A 126 5.25 10.37 16.93
N MET A 127 3.96 10.51 16.62
CA MET A 127 3.48 10.83 15.26
C MET A 127 4.17 12.07 14.65
N ASP A 128 4.36 13.14 15.43
CA ASP A 128 4.99 14.38 14.93
C ASP A 128 6.48 14.20 14.62
N GLU A 129 7.18 13.38 15.40
CA GLU A 129 8.58 13.04 15.11
C GLU A 129 8.67 12.15 13.87
N ALA A 130 7.75 11.19 13.69
CA ALA A 130 7.66 10.40 12.47
C ALA A 130 7.41 11.24 11.21
N ARG A 131 6.58 12.30 11.30
CA ARG A 131 6.40 13.27 10.20
C ARG A 131 7.72 13.92 9.79
N ASN A 132 8.50 14.39 10.76
CA ASN A 132 9.78 15.04 10.49
C ASN A 132 10.76 14.06 9.84
N ILE A 133 10.87 12.85 10.38
CA ILE A 133 11.74 11.80 9.83
C ILE A 133 11.34 11.45 8.39
N LEU A 134 10.03 11.40 8.11
CA LEU A 134 9.54 11.17 6.75
C LEU A 134 9.93 12.30 5.80
N GLN A 135 9.78 13.56 6.20
CA GLN A 135 10.23 14.69 5.38
C GLN A 135 11.74 14.65 5.13
N GLU A 136 12.53 14.39 6.17
CA GLU A 136 14.00 14.26 6.06
C GLU A 136 14.40 13.10 5.14
N ALA A 137 13.64 12.01 5.11
CA ALA A 137 13.92 10.87 4.23
C ALA A 137 13.77 11.23 2.74
N PHE A 138 12.94 12.21 2.39
CA PHE A 138 12.66 12.62 1.00
C PHE A 138 13.29 13.98 0.61
N ILE A 139 13.92 14.69 1.54
CA ILE A 139 14.56 15.98 1.31
C ILE A 139 16.06 15.86 1.57
N HIS A 140 16.84 15.79 0.50
CA HIS A 140 18.29 15.64 0.54
C HIS A 140 18.97 16.88 -0.01
N PRO A 141 19.50 17.80 0.81
CA PRO A 141 20.16 19.00 0.30
C PRO A 141 21.38 18.66 -0.58
N ILE A 142 21.59 19.41 -1.67
CA ILE A 142 22.78 19.25 -2.54
C ILE A 142 24.06 19.65 -1.79
N ASN A 143 23.96 20.64 -0.91
CA ASN A 143 25.03 21.12 -0.05
C ASN A 143 24.48 21.55 1.31
N GLU A 144 25.37 21.74 2.28
CA GLU A 144 25.05 22.17 3.65
C GLU A 144 24.38 23.55 3.71
N TYR A 145 24.42 24.32 2.61
CA TYR A 145 23.90 25.69 2.50
C TYR A 145 22.50 25.77 1.87
N GLY A 146 21.86 24.63 1.55
CA GLY A 146 20.44 24.55 1.22
C GLY A 146 20.02 25.14 -0.13
N SER A 147 20.93 25.32 -1.10
CA SER A 147 20.60 25.94 -2.39
C SER A 147 19.87 25.03 -3.40
N GLY A 148 19.24 23.94 -2.93
CA GLY A 148 18.52 22.95 -3.74
C GLY A 148 18.59 21.54 -3.13
N ASN A 149 17.71 20.66 -3.61
CA ASN A 149 17.65 19.26 -3.18
C ASN A 149 18.09 18.31 -4.31
N ARG A 150 18.74 17.22 -3.92
CA ARG A 150 19.08 16.08 -4.76
C ARG A 150 17.79 15.41 -5.23
N PRO A 151 17.73 14.90 -6.48
CA PRO A 151 16.57 14.16 -6.96
C PRO A 151 16.34 12.88 -6.16
N VAL A 152 15.08 12.53 -5.91
CA VAL A 152 14.70 11.28 -5.26
C VAL A 152 14.11 10.31 -6.28
N ILE A 153 14.59 9.07 -6.24
CA ILE A 153 13.97 7.92 -6.90
C ILE A 153 13.22 7.13 -5.82
N PHE A 154 11.90 7.22 -5.82
CA PHE A 154 11.07 6.51 -4.85
C PHE A 154 10.93 5.04 -5.24
N ILE A 155 11.18 4.11 -4.33
CA ILE A 155 11.06 2.67 -4.56
C ILE A 155 10.02 2.07 -3.60
N GLY A 156 9.15 1.21 -4.10
CA GLY A 156 8.25 0.42 -3.25
C GLY A 156 7.72 -0.85 -3.90
N HIS A 157 6.72 -1.43 -3.26
CA HIS A 157 6.02 -2.63 -3.73
C HIS A 157 4.51 -2.39 -3.66
N ALA A 158 3.87 -2.07 -4.79
CA ALA A 158 2.52 -1.50 -4.84
C ALA A 158 2.42 -0.07 -4.23
N VAL A 159 3.30 0.82 -4.71
CA VAL A 159 3.57 2.20 -4.21
C VAL A 159 2.35 3.11 -4.06
N ASP A 160 1.27 2.88 -4.82
CA ASP A 160 0.07 3.72 -4.81
C ASP A 160 -0.58 3.75 -3.42
N ASN A 161 -0.50 2.62 -2.68
CA ASN A 161 -1.06 2.55 -1.34
C ASN A 161 -0.26 3.39 -0.35
N ASP A 162 1.07 3.34 -0.41
CA ASP A 162 1.94 4.04 0.54
C ASP A 162 1.79 5.56 0.45
N ILE A 163 1.75 6.11 -0.78
CA ILE A 163 1.60 7.54 -1.01
C ILE A 163 0.27 8.06 -0.45
N GLU A 164 -0.83 7.37 -0.73
CA GLU A 164 -2.16 7.74 -0.24
C GLU A 164 -2.21 7.69 1.28
N MET A 165 -1.58 6.66 1.90
CA MET A 165 -1.51 6.53 3.35
C MET A 165 -0.73 7.68 4.00
N MET A 166 0.36 8.14 3.39
CA MET A 166 1.12 9.29 3.90
C MET A 166 0.29 10.57 3.90
N LYS A 167 -0.49 10.79 2.85
CA LYS A 167 -1.40 11.94 2.77
C LYS A 167 -2.49 11.86 3.84
N GLN A 168 -3.13 10.70 4.00
CA GLN A 168 -4.25 10.52 4.92
C GLN A 168 -3.84 10.58 6.40
N HIS A 169 -2.75 9.92 6.78
CA HIS A 169 -2.37 9.76 8.20
C HIS A 169 -1.33 10.77 8.67
N PHE A 170 -0.40 11.16 7.79
CA PHE A 170 0.64 12.13 8.12
C PHE A 170 0.34 13.53 7.58
N GLY A 171 -0.63 13.70 6.69
CA GLY A 171 -0.90 15.01 6.08
C GLY A 171 0.26 15.49 5.19
N ILE A 172 1.10 14.55 4.73
CA ILE A 172 2.25 14.83 3.87
C ILE A 172 1.92 14.30 2.48
N ASP A 173 1.78 15.20 1.52
CA ASP A 173 1.74 14.82 0.12
C ASP A 173 3.17 14.73 -0.42
N LEU A 174 3.63 13.51 -0.67
CA LEU A 174 5.00 13.28 -1.18
C LEU A 174 5.24 13.97 -2.54
N ASN A 175 4.19 14.19 -3.33
CA ASN A 175 4.30 14.89 -4.60
C ASN A 175 4.56 16.39 -4.40
N ASP A 176 4.01 16.99 -3.34
CA ASP A 176 4.18 18.41 -3.02
C ASP A 176 5.61 18.73 -2.53
N LEU A 177 6.39 17.73 -2.12
CA LEU A 177 7.80 17.91 -1.76
C LEU A 177 8.67 18.31 -2.96
N GLY A 178 8.25 17.97 -4.18
CA GLY A 178 8.94 18.36 -5.42
C GLY A 178 10.33 17.74 -5.62
N THR A 179 10.72 16.75 -4.81
CA THR A 179 12.03 16.08 -4.90
C THR A 179 11.98 14.77 -5.68
N ILE A 180 10.83 14.08 -5.70
CA ILE A 180 10.66 12.80 -6.40
C ILE A 180 10.63 13.03 -7.91
N VAL A 181 11.59 12.45 -8.62
CA VAL A 181 11.69 12.56 -10.09
C VAL A 181 11.30 11.29 -10.82
N ALA A 182 11.22 10.16 -10.10
CA ALA A 182 10.65 8.91 -10.59
C ALA A 182 10.22 8.02 -9.42
N THR A 183 9.22 7.17 -9.69
CA THR A 183 8.76 6.12 -8.79
C THR A 183 8.96 4.77 -9.47
N LEU A 184 9.59 3.82 -8.77
CA LEU A 184 9.83 2.46 -9.22
C LEU A 184 9.06 1.48 -8.33
N ASP A 185 8.17 0.71 -8.94
CA ASP A 185 7.42 -0.35 -8.29
C ASP A 185 8.04 -1.70 -8.65
N THR A 186 8.48 -2.46 -7.66
CA THR A 186 9.09 -3.78 -7.87
C THR A 186 8.17 -4.78 -8.60
N GLN A 187 6.84 -4.61 -8.55
CA GLN A 187 5.91 -5.41 -9.36
C GLN A 187 6.03 -5.07 -10.86
N ILE A 188 6.23 -3.79 -11.19
CA ILE A 188 6.43 -3.33 -12.57
C ILE A 188 7.84 -3.74 -13.03
N LEU A 189 8.86 -3.57 -12.19
CA LEU A 189 10.22 -4.03 -12.50
C LEU A 189 10.25 -5.52 -12.83
N ALA A 190 9.56 -6.36 -12.05
CA ALA A 190 9.48 -7.80 -12.31
C ALA A 190 8.80 -8.14 -13.65
N GLN A 191 7.80 -7.36 -14.08
CA GLN A 191 7.13 -7.53 -15.36
C GLN A 191 8.03 -7.09 -16.53
N GLU A 192 8.69 -5.93 -16.39
CA GLU A 192 9.62 -5.40 -17.39
C GLU A 192 10.85 -6.30 -17.57
N ALA A 193 11.31 -6.95 -16.50
CA ALA A 193 12.40 -7.93 -16.52
C ALA A 193 11.95 -9.35 -16.87
N HIS A 194 10.69 -9.52 -17.30
CA HIS A 194 10.10 -10.80 -17.71
C HIS A 194 10.14 -11.92 -16.65
N LEU A 195 10.20 -11.57 -15.36
CA LEU A 195 10.13 -12.52 -14.24
C LEU A 195 8.70 -13.02 -14.00
N CYS A 196 7.70 -12.26 -14.45
CA CYS A 196 6.33 -12.72 -14.57
C CYS A 196 5.63 -12.16 -15.82
N PRO A 197 4.50 -12.76 -16.23
CA PRO A 197 3.64 -12.16 -17.25
C PRO A 197 3.16 -10.76 -16.83
N ASN A 198 2.97 -9.88 -17.81
CA ASN A 198 2.54 -8.49 -17.64
C ASN A 198 1.18 -8.30 -16.92
N TRP A 199 0.32 -9.32 -16.89
CA TRP A 199 -0.97 -9.28 -16.18
C TRP A 199 -0.87 -9.74 -14.71
N LYS A 200 0.27 -10.32 -14.31
CA LYS A 200 0.47 -10.84 -12.95
C LYS A 200 1.25 -9.81 -12.13
N LYS A 201 0.67 -9.40 -11.00
CA LYS A 201 1.38 -8.68 -9.93
C LYS A 201 2.03 -9.70 -9.00
N MET A 202 3.36 -9.74 -8.97
CA MET A 202 4.10 -10.66 -8.11
C MET A 202 4.19 -10.09 -6.70
N CYS A 203 3.88 -10.87 -5.66
CA CYS A 203 4.11 -10.42 -4.29
C CYS A 203 5.61 -10.44 -3.97
N LEU A 204 6.05 -9.61 -3.02
CA LEU A 204 7.47 -9.49 -2.67
C LEU A 204 8.10 -10.85 -2.33
N LYS A 205 7.41 -11.68 -1.54
CA LYS A 205 7.88 -13.03 -1.19
C LYS A 205 8.19 -13.91 -2.40
N ASP A 206 7.38 -13.84 -3.45
CA ASP A 206 7.60 -14.64 -4.66
C ASP A 206 8.73 -14.05 -5.52
N LEU A 207 8.87 -12.72 -5.54
CA LEU A 207 9.97 -12.04 -6.22
C LEU A 207 11.32 -12.37 -5.58
N LEU A 208 11.39 -12.33 -4.24
CA LEU A 208 12.58 -12.72 -3.50
C LEU A 208 13.01 -14.17 -3.78
N ARG A 209 12.03 -15.08 -3.95
CA ARG A 209 12.31 -16.49 -4.26
C ARG A 209 13.01 -16.67 -5.61
N VAL A 210 12.77 -15.80 -6.58
CA VAL A 210 13.49 -15.80 -7.87
C VAL A 210 15.01 -15.68 -7.65
N PHE A 211 15.41 -14.91 -6.65
CA PHE A 211 16.81 -14.67 -6.29
C PHE A 211 17.32 -15.58 -5.15
N GLY A 212 16.61 -16.67 -4.86
CA GLY A 212 17.00 -17.60 -3.79
C GLY A 212 16.85 -17.03 -2.37
N LEU A 213 16.12 -15.91 -2.21
CA LEU A 213 15.94 -15.23 -0.93
C LEU A 213 14.66 -15.66 -0.21
N CYS A 214 14.75 -15.82 1.11
CA CYS A 214 13.63 -16.12 1.99
C CYS A 214 13.74 -15.30 3.27
N GLU A 215 12.69 -14.53 3.59
CA GLU A 215 12.57 -13.81 4.86
C GLU A 215 11.29 -14.25 5.57
N LYS A 216 11.42 -14.52 6.87
CA LYS A 216 10.34 -15.02 7.72
C LYS A 216 9.46 -13.88 8.24
N TYR A 217 10.03 -12.70 8.43
CA TYR A 217 9.38 -11.55 9.07
C TYR A 217 9.19 -10.39 8.08
N LEU A 218 8.71 -10.69 6.86
CA LEU A 218 8.42 -9.66 5.85
C LEU A 218 7.35 -8.66 6.31
N HIS A 219 6.40 -9.06 7.17
CA HIS A 219 5.41 -8.15 7.78
C HIS A 219 6.00 -7.37 8.97
N THR A 220 7.11 -6.70 8.70
CA THR A 220 7.79 -5.73 9.57
C THR A 220 8.27 -4.67 8.61
N ALA A 221 7.77 -3.44 8.73
CA ALA A 221 7.89 -2.46 7.65
C ALA A 221 9.36 -2.21 7.24
N GLY A 222 10.27 -2.20 8.22
CA GLY A 222 11.71 -2.07 7.97
C GLY A 222 12.32 -3.25 7.20
N ASN A 223 11.86 -4.48 7.44
CA ASN A 223 12.31 -5.64 6.66
C ASN A 223 11.73 -5.61 5.25
N ASP A 224 10.43 -5.34 5.12
CA ASP A 224 9.75 -5.30 3.82
C ASP A 224 10.47 -4.34 2.87
N ILE A 225 10.70 -3.11 3.32
CA ILE A 225 11.31 -2.10 2.46
C ILE A 225 12.79 -2.37 2.14
N ALA A 226 13.54 -2.98 3.06
CA ALA A 226 14.91 -3.41 2.80
C ALA A 226 14.94 -4.49 1.72
N TYR A 227 14.08 -5.50 1.84
CA TYR A 227 13.97 -6.56 0.84
C TYR A 227 13.39 -6.07 -0.48
N THR A 228 12.51 -5.07 -0.46
CA THR A 228 12.01 -4.38 -1.66
C THR A 228 13.15 -3.67 -2.40
N MET A 229 14.03 -2.94 -1.69
CA MET A 229 15.22 -2.32 -2.28
C MET A 229 16.19 -3.36 -2.86
N ILE A 230 16.47 -4.43 -2.12
CA ILE A 230 17.30 -5.56 -2.57
C ILE A 230 16.71 -6.17 -3.85
N ALA A 231 15.41 -6.47 -3.84
CA ALA A 231 14.72 -7.06 -4.99
C ALA A 231 14.78 -6.15 -6.22
N ALA A 232 14.56 -4.84 -6.07
CA ALA A 232 14.65 -3.88 -7.17
C ALA A 232 16.01 -3.95 -7.89
N LEU A 233 17.10 -3.88 -7.12
CA LEU A 233 18.46 -3.89 -7.64
C LEU A 233 18.87 -5.24 -8.24
N LEU A 234 18.45 -6.35 -7.63
CA LEU A 234 18.68 -7.69 -8.18
C LEU A 234 17.88 -7.90 -9.48
N THR A 235 16.63 -7.45 -9.55
CA THR A 235 15.81 -7.52 -10.78
C THR A 235 16.47 -6.75 -11.93
N ALA A 236 16.96 -5.53 -11.66
CA ALA A 236 17.64 -4.76 -12.70
C ALA A 236 18.97 -5.37 -13.14
N THR A 237 19.71 -6.00 -12.23
CA THR A 237 20.96 -6.72 -12.55
C THR A 237 20.68 -8.00 -13.35
N PHE A 238 19.63 -8.75 -12.99
CA PHE A 238 19.24 -9.98 -13.66
C PHE A 238 18.94 -9.77 -15.14
N ASP A 239 18.12 -8.76 -15.48
CA ASP A 239 17.80 -8.42 -16.88
C ASP A 239 19.03 -7.94 -17.67
N MET A 240 20.12 -7.59 -16.97
CA MET A 240 21.37 -7.17 -17.60
C MET A 240 22.30 -8.30 -17.99
N GLN A 241 22.17 -9.49 -17.38
CA GLN A 241 23.09 -10.58 -17.63
C GLN A 241 22.74 -11.35 -18.91
N GLU A 242 23.74 -11.53 -19.77
CA GLU A 242 23.60 -12.26 -21.04
C GLU A 242 23.89 -13.77 -20.89
N ASP A 243 24.50 -14.19 -19.77
CA ASP A 243 24.86 -15.58 -19.50
C ASP A 243 24.36 -16.10 -18.13
N ALA A 244 24.42 -17.42 -17.95
CA ALA A 244 23.86 -18.12 -16.79
C ALA A 244 24.72 -18.03 -15.51
N SER A 245 25.72 -17.15 -15.46
CA SER A 245 26.61 -16.97 -14.29
C SER A 245 25.84 -16.55 -13.03
N TRP A 246 24.73 -15.81 -13.19
CA TRP A 246 23.82 -15.44 -12.09
C TRP A 246 23.28 -16.62 -11.27
N LEU A 247 23.21 -17.85 -11.82
CA LEU A 247 22.61 -18.98 -11.11
C LEU A 247 23.43 -19.36 -9.87
N GLY A 248 24.75 -19.17 -9.92
CA GLY A 248 25.64 -19.34 -8.76
C GLY A 248 25.44 -18.25 -7.71
N ASP A 249 25.30 -17.01 -8.14
CA ASP A 249 25.07 -15.84 -7.26
C ASP A 249 23.69 -15.88 -6.60
N ALA A 250 22.65 -16.33 -7.32
CA ALA A 250 21.30 -16.52 -6.75
C ALA A 250 21.28 -17.61 -5.68
N MET A 251 22.08 -18.67 -5.83
CA MET A 251 22.23 -19.69 -4.78
C MET A 251 22.99 -19.17 -3.55
N ALA A 252 23.84 -18.15 -3.71
CA ALA A 252 24.54 -17.47 -2.62
C ALA A 252 23.75 -16.27 -2.03
N GLY A 253 22.65 -15.87 -2.67
CA GLY A 253 21.90 -14.65 -2.32
C GLY A 253 21.50 -14.59 -0.85
N GLN A 254 21.04 -15.70 -0.27
CA GLN A 254 20.69 -15.72 1.15
C GLN A 254 21.90 -15.42 2.05
N THR A 255 23.06 -16.00 1.75
CA THR A 255 24.30 -15.76 2.50
C THR A 255 24.72 -14.29 2.43
N HIS A 256 24.62 -13.67 1.25
CA HIS A 256 24.90 -12.24 1.10
C HIS A 256 23.94 -11.39 1.92
N VAL A 257 22.64 -11.73 1.96
CA VAL A 257 21.67 -10.97 2.75
C VAL A 257 21.90 -11.14 4.25
N GLU A 258 22.30 -12.32 4.73
CA GLU A 258 22.68 -12.46 6.15
C GLU A 258 23.89 -11.60 6.51
N TYR A 259 24.89 -11.50 5.62
CA TYR A 259 25.99 -10.57 5.80
C TYR A 259 25.53 -9.10 5.77
N LEU A 260 24.65 -8.73 4.84
CA LEU A 260 24.07 -7.39 4.78
C LEU A 260 23.33 -7.01 6.07
N LYS A 261 22.57 -7.94 6.66
CA LYS A 261 21.88 -7.70 7.94
C LYS A 261 22.88 -7.33 9.04
N GLU A 262 24.00 -8.04 9.12
CA GLU A 262 25.05 -7.77 10.10
C GLU A 262 25.72 -6.41 9.86
N GLU A 263 26.12 -6.12 8.62
CA GLU A 263 26.78 -4.85 8.26
C GLU A 263 25.88 -3.64 8.47
N ILE A 264 24.62 -3.71 8.01
CA ILE A 264 23.66 -2.60 8.17
C ILE A 264 23.31 -2.42 9.65
N ALA A 265 23.12 -3.52 10.41
CA ALA A 265 22.87 -3.41 11.85
C ALA A 265 24.06 -2.83 12.63
N ALA A 266 25.29 -3.00 12.13
CA ALA A 266 26.51 -2.44 12.72
C ALA A 266 26.72 -0.94 12.41
N GLN A 267 25.97 -0.37 11.46
CA GLN A 267 26.04 1.06 11.16
C GLN A 267 25.62 1.93 12.37
N PRO A 268 26.03 3.21 12.40
CA PRO A 268 25.61 4.14 13.45
C PRO A 268 24.09 4.18 13.60
N GLN A 269 23.62 3.94 14.82
CA GLN A 269 22.19 3.91 15.10
C GLN A 269 21.56 5.29 14.95
N PRO A 270 20.28 5.37 14.56
CA PRO A 270 19.59 6.65 14.42
C PRO A 270 19.52 7.40 15.76
N SER A 271 19.71 8.73 15.71
CA SER A 271 19.66 9.59 16.90
C SER A 271 18.26 9.93 17.39
N PHE A 272 17.22 9.56 16.63
CA PHE A 272 15.82 9.86 16.93
C PHE A 272 15.13 8.76 17.74
N GLY A 273 14.00 9.11 18.34
CA GLY A 273 13.17 8.20 19.12
C GLY A 273 13.87 7.55 20.31
N ILE A 274 13.24 6.51 20.83
CA ILE A 274 13.77 5.68 21.92
C ILE A 274 13.83 4.21 21.48
N SER A 275 14.79 3.44 22.00
CA SER A 275 14.93 2.00 21.69
C SER A 275 13.97 1.11 22.46
N THR A 276 13.56 1.57 23.64
CA THR A 276 12.80 0.75 24.59
C THR A 276 11.47 1.39 24.90
N PHE A 277 10.37 0.66 24.70
CA PHE A 277 9.03 1.14 24.99
C PHE A 277 8.09 -0.01 25.38
N CYS A 278 7.50 0.11 26.56
CA CYS A 278 6.51 -0.82 27.04
C CYS A 278 5.12 -0.45 26.50
N THR A 279 4.66 -1.17 25.49
CA THR A 279 3.34 -0.97 24.89
C THR A 279 2.19 -1.32 25.85
N ARG A 280 2.46 -1.87 27.04
CA ARG A 280 1.47 -2.09 28.10
C ARG A 280 1.31 -0.88 29.02
N CYS A 281 2.41 -0.33 29.55
CA CYS A 281 2.38 0.72 30.59
C CYS A 281 2.92 2.10 30.15
N ASP A 282 3.42 2.25 28.92
CA ASP A 282 4.06 3.46 28.34
C ASP A 282 5.44 3.83 28.88
N ALA A 283 6.02 3.01 29.76
CA ALA A 283 7.37 3.21 30.23
C ALA A 283 8.40 3.07 29.09
N THR A 284 9.52 3.77 29.23
CA THR A 284 10.57 3.89 28.20
C THR A 284 11.88 3.18 28.58
N ASP A 285 11.83 2.34 29.61
CA ASP A 285 12.98 1.68 30.23
C ASP A 285 12.86 0.14 30.26
N HIS A 286 11.72 -0.42 29.83
CA HIS A 286 11.50 -1.87 29.72
C HIS A 286 10.51 -2.21 28.59
N PHE A 287 10.46 -3.49 28.20
CA PHE A 287 9.46 -4.04 27.28
C PHE A 287 8.33 -4.75 28.04
N VAL A 288 7.25 -5.09 27.34
CA VAL A 288 6.07 -5.77 27.93
C VAL A 288 6.41 -7.03 28.75
N PRO A 289 7.34 -7.92 28.32
CA PRO A 289 7.69 -9.11 29.10
C PRO A 289 8.22 -8.80 30.51
N ASP A 290 8.87 -7.66 30.69
CA ASP A 290 9.47 -7.23 31.95
C ASP A 290 8.54 -6.29 32.74
N CYS A 291 7.35 -5.99 32.22
CA CYS A 291 6.42 -5.05 32.80
C CYS A 291 5.65 -5.63 33.99
N THR A 292 5.99 -5.17 35.19
CA THR A 292 5.30 -5.51 36.44
C THR A 292 4.22 -4.49 36.84
N LEU A 293 4.18 -3.32 36.19
CA LEU A 293 3.22 -2.27 36.54
C LEU A 293 1.77 -2.74 36.30
N PRO A 294 0.89 -2.60 37.31
CA PRO A 294 -0.53 -2.85 37.12
C PRO A 294 -1.11 -1.80 36.17
N VAL A 295 -1.96 -2.26 35.26
CA VAL A 295 -2.70 -1.41 34.32
C VAL A 295 -4.19 -1.72 34.46
N HIS A 296 -5.03 -0.75 34.09
CA HIS A 296 -6.48 -0.88 34.14
C HIS A 296 -7.13 -0.28 32.89
N CYS A 297 -8.17 -0.93 32.40
CA CYS A 297 -8.99 -0.49 31.28
C CYS A 297 -10.47 -0.45 31.71
N ASP A 298 -11.00 0.76 31.84
CA ASP A 298 -12.38 1.01 32.30
C ASP A 298 -13.40 0.46 31.29
N LYS A 299 -13.14 0.65 29.99
CA LYS A 299 -13.99 0.11 28.90
C LYS A 299 -14.13 -1.41 28.97
N CYS A 300 -13.05 -2.11 29.31
CA CYS A 300 -13.10 -3.57 29.46
C CYS A 300 -13.77 -3.98 30.76
N ALA A 301 -13.52 -3.25 31.86
CA ALA A 301 -14.13 -3.52 33.16
C ALA A 301 -15.66 -3.43 33.11
N GLU A 302 -16.20 -2.46 32.36
CA GLU A 302 -17.63 -2.27 32.16
C GLU A 302 -18.26 -3.30 31.20
N ALA A 303 -17.44 -3.95 30.35
CA ALA A 303 -17.93 -4.92 29.37
C ALA A 303 -18.11 -6.32 29.98
N THR A 304 -19.35 -6.81 30.02
CA THR A 304 -19.71 -8.15 30.54
C THR A 304 -18.90 -9.31 29.96
N THR A 305 -18.51 -9.23 28.68
CA THR A 305 -17.76 -10.31 28.00
C THR A 305 -16.25 -10.16 28.11
N ARG A 306 -15.73 -9.03 28.59
CA ARG A 306 -14.30 -8.69 28.52
C ARG A 306 -13.70 -8.14 29.82
N ALA A 307 -14.47 -8.06 30.90
CA ALA A 307 -13.99 -7.63 32.23
C ALA A 307 -12.67 -8.30 32.66
N ARG A 308 -12.49 -9.59 32.34
CA ARG A 308 -11.23 -10.32 32.61
C ARG A 308 -9.98 -9.72 31.96
N HIS A 309 -10.14 -8.91 30.91
CA HIS A 309 -9.05 -8.25 30.19
C HIS A 309 -8.78 -6.82 30.68
N ALA A 310 -9.53 -6.33 31.69
CA ALA A 310 -9.35 -4.98 32.22
C ALA A 310 -7.92 -4.74 32.76
N HIS A 311 -7.23 -5.79 33.22
CA HIS A 311 -5.89 -5.68 33.81
C HIS A 311 -4.73 -5.91 32.83
N THR A 312 -5.01 -6.08 31.53
CA THR A 312 -3.96 -6.38 30.53
C THR A 312 -3.43 -5.14 29.81
N HIS A 313 -4.17 -4.04 29.81
CA HIS A 313 -3.84 -2.79 29.09
C HIS A 313 -4.47 -1.57 29.75
N LYS A 314 -4.06 -0.37 29.32
CA LYS A 314 -4.68 0.91 29.71
C LYS A 314 -5.95 1.19 28.90
N THR A 315 -6.87 1.97 29.46
CA THR A 315 -8.09 2.43 28.74
C THR A 315 -7.77 3.09 27.39
N SER A 316 -6.71 3.90 27.31
CA SER A 316 -6.26 4.56 26.07
C SER A 316 -5.75 3.63 24.97
N LYS A 317 -5.48 2.36 25.31
CA LYS A 317 -4.96 1.32 24.40
C LYS A 317 -5.99 0.24 24.12
N CYS A 318 -7.24 0.49 24.47
CA CYS A 318 -8.31 -0.45 24.29
C CYS A 318 -8.75 -0.46 22.82
N GLY A 319 -8.56 -1.58 22.13
CA GLY A 319 -9.07 -1.77 20.76
C GLY A 319 -10.60 -1.87 20.65
N ILE A 320 -11.35 -1.52 21.71
CA ILE A 320 -12.80 -1.35 21.64
C ILE A 320 -13.05 0.02 21.00
N VAL A 321 -13.39 -0.01 19.73
CA VAL A 321 -14.05 1.12 19.09
C VAL A 321 -15.43 1.20 19.74
N ASP A 322 -15.72 2.33 20.39
CA ASP A 322 -17.08 2.60 20.83
C ASP A 322 -17.94 2.46 19.57
N LYS A 323 -18.92 1.54 19.57
CA LYS A 323 -19.92 1.59 18.50
C LYS A 323 -20.42 3.03 18.54
N PRO A 324 -20.36 3.81 17.44
CA PRO A 324 -21.07 5.07 17.44
C PRO A 324 -22.47 4.72 17.92
N GLN A 325 -22.93 5.41 18.96
CA GLN A 325 -24.35 5.40 19.27
C GLN A 325 -24.98 5.81 17.96
N THR A 326 -25.53 4.85 17.21
CA THR A 326 -26.35 5.16 16.06
C THR A 326 -27.34 6.16 16.60
N PRO A 327 -27.37 7.42 16.10
CA PRO A 327 -28.52 8.26 16.33
C PRO A 327 -29.70 7.38 15.97
N GLU A 328 -30.68 7.23 16.86
CA GLU A 328 -31.93 6.58 16.50
C GLU A 328 -32.36 7.23 15.18
N LEU A 329 -32.23 6.48 14.08
CA LEU A 329 -32.71 6.93 12.80
C LEU A 329 -34.19 7.22 13.05
N PRO A 330 -34.68 8.44 12.73
CA PRO A 330 -36.11 8.67 12.78
C PRO A 330 -36.76 7.53 12.03
N SER A 331 -37.75 6.89 12.66
CA SER A 331 -38.50 5.79 12.06
C SER A 331 -38.78 6.13 10.60
N PRO A 332 -38.49 5.22 9.65
CA PRO A 332 -38.68 5.53 8.24
C PRO A 332 -40.11 6.05 8.07
N PRO A 333 -40.30 7.16 7.32
CA PRO A 333 -41.62 7.72 7.13
C PRO A 333 -42.54 6.59 6.66
N VAL A 334 -43.70 6.45 7.29
CA VAL A 334 -44.72 5.48 6.90
C VAL A 334 -45.01 5.72 5.42
N VAL A 335 -44.47 4.87 4.56
CA VAL A 335 -44.73 4.96 3.12
C VAL A 335 -46.19 4.58 2.96
N ILE A 336 -47.03 5.59 2.69
CA ILE A 336 -48.43 5.36 2.32
C ILE A 336 -48.38 4.54 1.04
N PRO A 337 -48.85 3.27 1.05
CA PRO A 337 -48.71 2.41 -0.10
C PRO A 337 -49.49 2.95 -1.30
N CYS A 338 -48.94 2.74 -2.49
CA CYS A 338 -49.56 3.07 -3.75
C CYS A 338 -50.92 2.37 -3.87
N LEU A 339 -52.00 3.17 -3.84
CA LEU A 339 -53.38 2.67 -3.86
C LEU A 339 -53.67 1.89 -5.15
N TYR A 340 -53.19 2.37 -6.30
CA TYR A 340 -53.35 1.67 -7.59
C TYR A 340 -52.70 0.28 -7.61
N CYS A 341 -51.55 0.12 -6.96
CA CYS A 341 -50.87 -1.17 -6.89
C CYS A 341 -51.52 -2.10 -5.86
N LEU A 342 -52.09 -1.55 -4.78
CA LEU A 342 -52.86 -2.30 -3.78
C LEU A 342 -54.17 -2.87 -4.35
N GLU A 343 -54.88 -2.09 -5.17
CA GLU A 343 -56.17 -2.47 -5.78
C GLU A 343 -56.02 -3.35 -7.03
N SER A 344 -54.78 -3.56 -7.49
CA SER A 344 -54.49 -4.38 -8.67
C SER A 344 -54.66 -5.87 -8.39
N THR A 345 -55.33 -6.56 -9.30
CA THR A 345 -55.44 -8.04 -9.30
C THR A 345 -54.16 -8.73 -9.77
N GLU A 346 -53.20 -8.01 -10.35
CA GLU A 346 -51.88 -8.54 -10.71
C GLU A 346 -50.95 -8.63 -9.49
N GLU A 347 -50.59 -9.85 -9.08
CA GLU A 347 -49.74 -10.15 -7.92
C GLU A 347 -48.40 -9.39 -7.92
N ARG A 348 -47.80 -9.18 -9.10
CA ARG A 348 -46.53 -8.45 -9.26
C ARG A 348 -46.64 -6.98 -8.88
N ARG A 349 -47.80 -6.35 -9.09
CA ARG A 349 -48.05 -4.95 -8.71
C ARG A 349 -48.32 -4.85 -7.21
N TRP A 350 -49.16 -5.74 -6.70
CA TRP A 350 -49.49 -5.82 -5.26
C TRP A 350 -48.24 -5.95 -4.39
N LYS A 351 -47.29 -6.83 -4.77
CA LYS A 351 -46.02 -7.01 -4.03
C LYS A 351 -45.14 -5.75 -3.98
N LYS A 352 -45.36 -4.77 -4.87
CA LYS A 352 -44.59 -3.52 -4.94
C LYS A 352 -45.35 -2.31 -4.40
N ALA A 353 -46.58 -2.47 -3.92
CA ALA A 353 -47.42 -1.34 -3.51
C ALA A 353 -46.83 -0.53 -2.35
N HIS A 354 -46.02 -1.14 -1.49
CA HIS A 354 -45.38 -0.48 -0.36
C HIS A 354 -44.02 0.17 -0.67
N THR A 355 -43.53 0.06 -1.90
CA THR A 355 -42.17 0.54 -2.25
C THR A 355 -42.16 1.93 -2.88
N HIS A 356 -43.32 2.54 -3.11
CA HIS A 356 -43.45 3.84 -3.77
C HIS A 356 -44.80 4.49 -3.45
N LEU A 357 -44.90 5.81 -3.67
CA LEU A 357 -46.14 6.58 -3.55
C LEU A 357 -46.97 6.48 -4.84
N THR A 358 -48.29 6.67 -4.73
CA THR A 358 -49.24 6.67 -5.85
C THR A 358 -48.79 7.60 -7.00
N GLU A 359 -48.24 8.77 -6.67
CA GLU A 359 -47.77 9.79 -7.62
C GLU A 359 -46.54 9.35 -8.43
N ALA A 360 -45.75 8.43 -7.89
CA ALA A 360 -44.55 7.88 -8.54
C ALA A 360 -44.82 6.50 -9.19
N CYS A 361 -46.08 6.08 -9.29
CA CYS A 361 -46.45 4.79 -9.84
C CYS A 361 -46.39 4.81 -11.38
N GLY A 362 -45.31 4.25 -11.94
CA GLY A 362 -45.15 4.15 -13.39
C GLY A 362 -46.29 3.43 -14.11
N PHE A 363 -46.99 2.51 -13.43
CA PHE A 363 -48.18 1.85 -14.00
C PHE A 363 -49.39 2.77 -14.10
N ALA A 364 -49.62 3.62 -13.08
CA ALA A 364 -50.72 4.59 -13.09
C ALA A 364 -50.50 5.65 -14.17
N MET A 365 -49.26 6.15 -14.29
CA MET A 365 -48.87 7.09 -15.35
C MET A 365 -49.10 6.51 -16.74
N GLN A 366 -48.77 5.23 -16.95
CA GLN A 366 -48.95 4.57 -18.24
C GLN A 366 -50.44 4.35 -18.60
N MET A 367 -51.30 4.03 -17.62
CA MET A 367 -52.75 3.93 -17.84
C MET A 367 -53.37 5.30 -18.17
N GLN A 368 -52.93 6.35 -17.50
CA GLN A 368 -53.39 7.72 -17.74
C GLN A 368 -53.02 8.18 -19.15
N MET A 369 -51.77 7.92 -19.58
CA MET A 369 -51.32 8.17 -20.95
C MET A 369 -52.09 7.36 -22.01
N GLN A 370 -52.47 6.11 -21.72
CA GLN A 370 -53.28 5.30 -22.64
C GLN A 370 -54.73 5.80 -22.74
N GLN A 371 -55.33 6.26 -21.65
CA GLN A 371 -56.67 6.86 -21.65
C GLN A 371 -56.69 8.20 -22.40
N GLU A 372 -55.66 9.02 -22.23
CA GLU A 372 -55.49 10.26 -22.98
C GLU A 372 -55.26 10.01 -24.48
N ALA A 373 -54.47 9.00 -24.84
CA ALA A 373 -54.27 8.59 -26.23
C ALA A 373 -55.56 8.09 -26.90
N TYR A 374 -56.43 7.41 -26.15
CA TYR A 374 -57.75 6.96 -26.64
C TYR A 374 -58.74 8.13 -26.82
N ALA A 375 -58.66 9.15 -25.97
CA ALA A 375 -59.50 10.36 -26.06
C ALA A 375 -59.13 11.25 -27.27
N TYR A 376 -57.88 11.19 -27.74
CA TYR A 376 -57.37 11.99 -28.85
C TYR A 376 -57.23 11.23 -30.19
N GLY A 377 -57.83 10.05 -30.33
CA GLY A 377 -57.98 9.37 -31.62
C GLY A 377 -56.68 9.07 -32.37
N SER A 378 -55.55 8.93 -31.66
CA SER A 378 -54.22 8.80 -32.27
C SER A 378 -53.61 7.45 -31.93
N ALA A 379 -53.86 6.45 -32.78
CA ALA A 379 -53.15 5.17 -32.72
C ALA A 379 -51.71 5.37 -33.22
N VAL A 380 -50.78 5.67 -32.31
CA VAL A 380 -49.34 5.62 -32.59
C VAL A 380 -48.75 4.44 -31.82
N TYR A 381 -48.47 3.37 -32.57
CA TYR A 381 -47.69 2.21 -32.14
C TYR A 381 -46.25 2.67 -31.85
N CYS A 382 -45.79 2.55 -30.60
CA CYS A 382 -44.39 2.79 -30.24
C CYS A 382 -43.71 1.45 -29.89
N PRO A 383 -42.79 0.94 -30.73
CA PRO A 383 -42.10 -0.32 -30.48
C PRO A 383 -40.78 -0.05 -29.76
N VAL A 384 -40.84 0.12 -28.44
CA VAL A 384 -39.65 -0.03 -27.58
C VAL A 384 -40.14 -0.71 -26.31
N LEU A 385 -40.01 -2.04 -26.25
CA LEU A 385 -39.95 -2.89 -25.04
C LEU A 385 -40.03 -4.38 -25.45
N MET A 386 -38.99 -4.87 -26.13
CA MET A 386 -38.59 -6.27 -26.03
C MET A 386 -37.07 -6.28 -25.93
N ASP A 387 -36.58 -6.35 -24.69
CA ASP A 387 -35.45 -7.20 -24.27
C ASP A 387 -34.94 -6.74 -22.90
N PHE A 388 -35.60 -7.26 -21.87
CA PHE A 388 -35.02 -7.45 -20.54
C PHE A 388 -35.37 -8.87 -20.08
N GLN A 389 -34.62 -9.85 -20.60
CA GLN A 389 -34.51 -11.17 -19.96
C GLN A 389 -33.28 -11.17 -19.05
N ILE A 390 -33.53 -11.18 -17.74
CA ILE A 390 -32.56 -11.49 -16.69
C ILE A 390 -32.68 -13.00 -16.39
N PRO A 391 -31.57 -13.74 -16.18
CA PRO A 391 -31.59 -15.20 -16.14
C PRO A 391 -32.10 -15.73 -14.80
N TYR A 392 -33.02 -16.69 -14.86
CA TYR A 392 -33.50 -17.44 -13.70
C TYR A 392 -32.52 -18.57 -13.36
N GLY A 393 -31.98 -18.52 -12.13
CA GLY A 393 -31.51 -19.71 -11.42
C GLY A 393 -32.71 -20.47 -10.85
N GLY A 394 -32.68 -21.79 -10.97
CA GLY A 394 -33.67 -22.70 -10.40
C GLY A 394 -33.08 -24.08 -10.19
N LEU A 395 -32.71 -24.37 -8.95
CA LEU A 395 -32.49 -25.72 -8.41
C LEU A 395 -33.83 -26.49 -8.40
N GLY A 396 -33.81 -27.79 -8.73
CA GLY A 396 -34.97 -28.65 -8.48
C GLY A 396 -34.96 -30.00 -9.20
N TYR A 397 -34.27 -30.97 -8.60
CA TYR A 397 -34.39 -32.43 -8.73
C TYR A 397 -35.68 -33.03 -9.33
N PHE A 398 -35.56 -34.01 -10.24
CA PHE A 398 -35.63 -35.47 -9.96
C PHE A 398 -35.70 -36.29 -11.26
N ASN A 399 -35.04 -37.45 -11.21
CA ASN A 399 -35.01 -38.58 -12.16
C ASN A 399 -36.31 -38.85 -12.95
N VAL A 400 -36.18 -39.24 -14.23
CA VAL A 400 -36.55 -40.58 -14.74
C VAL A 400 -35.82 -40.85 -16.09
N LEU A 401 -35.12 -41.98 -16.22
CA LEU A 401 -34.80 -42.63 -17.50
C LEU A 401 -36.11 -43.17 -18.12
N PRO A 402 -36.30 -43.24 -19.46
CA PRO A 402 -35.81 -44.41 -20.20
C PRO A 402 -35.45 -44.23 -21.69
N ILE A 403 -34.52 -45.09 -22.14
CA ILE A 403 -34.55 -45.90 -23.36
C ILE A 403 -34.75 -45.17 -24.71
N SER A 404 -33.70 -45.07 -25.51
CA SER A 404 -33.37 -46.02 -26.59
C SER A 404 -31.94 -45.81 -27.09
#